data_AF-A0A6I5CMY8-F1
#
_entry.id   AF-A0A6I5CMY8-F1
#
_cell.length_a   1.000
_cell.length_b   1.000
_cell.length_c   1.000
_cell.angle_alpha   90.00
_cell.angle_beta   90.00
_cell.angle_gamma   90.00
#
_symmetry.space_group_name_H-M   'P 1'
#
loop_
_entity.id
_entity.type
_entity.pdbx_description
1 polymer ?
#
loop_
_entity_poly.entity_id
_entity_poly.type
_entity_poly.pdbx_seq_one_letter_code
_entity_poly.pdbx_strand_id
1 'polypeptide(L)'
;MQHRGHENTEGGHGGDPDVPMAWFYAEYIADELLRTGDLMPPASVEFRAGRDALALTVFLSDTGGELSGIRVVSQLETWLSLTAYDQPWQDWVRERVACLAADAHARGVPSPDLALAEAAWRWLEETELLAPDLDAVPDGAGAVGEDEGPKVWTPAWQLGLPLGHLAIHLF
;
A
#
# COMPACT_ATOMS: atom_id res chain seq x y z
N MET A 1 49.70 -39.16 23.35
CA MET A 1 49.03 -38.68 22.11
C MET A 1 47.68 -38.13 22.57
N GLN A 2 47.56 -36.87 22.99
CA GLN A 2 47.41 -35.65 22.17
C GLN A 2 46.47 -35.86 20.97
N HIS A 3 45.34 -35.14 21.03
CA HIS A 3 44.37 -34.72 20.01
C HIS A 3 42.95 -34.97 20.51
N ARG A 4 42.01 -34.04 20.54
CA ARG A 4 41.96 -32.61 20.26
C ARG A 4 40.54 -32.23 20.73
N GLY A 5 40.39 -31.18 21.53
CA GLY A 5 39.07 -30.66 21.86
C GLY A 5 38.32 -30.32 20.58
N HIS A 6 37.07 -30.76 20.50
CA HIS A 6 36.10 -30.13 19.62
C HIS A 6 35.18 -29.30 20.51
N GLU A 7 35.67 -28.11 20.82
CA GLU A 7 34.84 -26.99 21.23
C GLU A 7 34.01 -26.62 19.99
N ASN A 8 32.81 -27.18 19.85
CA ASN A 8 31.84 -26.68 18.88
C ASN A 8 31.34 -25.33 19.37
N THR A 9 32.11 -24.30 19.04
CA THR A 9 31.67 -22.91 19.02
C THR A 9 30.96 -22.70 17.70
N GLU A 10 29.69 -23.07 17.63
CA GLU A 10 28.79 -22.60 16.58
C GLU A 10 27.55 -22.01 17.25
N GLY A 11 27.77 -20.85 17.87
CA GLY A 11 26.73 -19.84 18.03
C GLY A 11 26.35 -19.29 16.66
N GLY A 12 25.70 -20.10 15.84
CA GLY A 12 24.93 -19.63 14.71
C GLY A 12 23.60 -19.15 15.26
N HIS A 13 23.54 -17.88 15.69
CA HIS A 13 22.26 -17.17 15.78
C HIS A 13 21.71 -17.13 14.36
N GLY A 14 20.94 -18.16 14.02
CA GLY A 14 20.26 -18.27 12.74
C GLY A 14 19.46 -17.01 12.55
N GLY A 15 19.89 -16.20 11.58
CA GLY A 15 19.12 -15.09 11.07
C GLY A 15 17.85 -15.68 10.49
N ASP A 16 16.80 -15.69 11.29
CA ASP A 16 15.46 -15.84 10.74
C ASP A 16 15.31 -14.70 9.72
N PRO A 17 14.88 -14.98 8.48
CA PRO A 17 14.60 -13.92 7.53
C PRO A 17 13.60 -12.99 8.20
N ASP A 18 14.00 -11.74 8.41
CA ASP A 18 13.17 -10.73 9.05
C ASP A 18 11.89 -10.63 8.21
N VAL A 19 10.79 -11.18 8.73
CA VAL A 19 9.54 -11.29 8.00
C VAL A 19 8.96 -9.88 7.96
N PRO A 20 8.61 -9.33 6.78
CA PRO A 20 8.10 -7.97 6.64
C PRO A 20 6.64 -7.87 7.15
N MET A 21 6.50 -7.98 8.47
CA MET A 21 5.22 -8.06 9.15
C MET A 21 4.47 -6.74 9.04
N ALA A 22 5.14 -5.59 9.10
CA ALA A 22 4.48 -4.29 9.05
C ALA A 22 3.82 -4.04 7.69
N TRP A 23 4.50 -4.43 6.60
CA TRP A 23 3.92 -4.36 5.26
C TRP A 23 2.72 -5.30 5.11
N PHE A 24 2.85 -6.57 5.53
CA PHE A 24 1.73 -7.52 5.42
C PHE A 24 0.52 -7.12 6.27
N TYR A 25 0.73 -6.51 7.43
CA TYR A 25 -0.37 -5.94 8.22
C TYR A 25 -1.05 -4.77 7.50
N ALA A 26 -0.28 -3.89 6.87
CA ALA A 26 -0.83 -2.79 6.09
C ALA A 26 -1.63 -3.28 4.86
N GLU A 27 -1.11 -4.27 4.13
CA GLU A 27 -1.83 -4.92 3.02
C GLU A 27 -3.12 -5.58 3.49
N TYR A 28 -3.09 -6.28 4.62
CA TYR A 28 -4.27 -6.93 5.19
C TYR A 28 -5.35 -5.91 5.56
N ILE A 29 -4.98 -4.83 6.26
CA ILE A 29 -5.92 -3.75 6.61
C ILE A 29 -6.52 -3.13 5.33
N ALA A 30 -5.69 -2.85 4.33
CA ALA A 30 -6.15 -2.28 3.07
C ALA A 30 -7.11 -3.21 2.31
N ASP A 31 -6.80 -4.50 2.24
CA ASP A 31 -7.63 -5.53 1.59
C ASP A 31 -8.98 -5.69 2.31
N GLU A 32 -9.00 -5.70 3.65
CA GLU A 32 -10.24 -5.77 4.43
C GLU A 32 -11.10 -4.51 4.26
N LEU A 33 -10.50 -3.31 4.26
CA LEU A 33 -11.22 -2.05 4.03
C LEU A 33 -11.88 -2.04 2.64
N LEU A 34 -11.15 -2.43 1.59
CA LEU A 34 -11.69 -2.47 0.23
C LEU A 34 -12.75 -3.55 0.03
N ARG A 35 -12.58 -4.73 0.64
CA ARG A 35 -13.58 -5.80 0.59
C ARG A 35 -14.86 -5.40 1.31
N THR A 36 -14.74 -4.68 2.43
CA THR A 36 -15.90 -4.18 3.17
C THR A 36 -16.68 -3.15 2.35
N GLY A 37 -15.97 -2.29 1.61
CA GLY A 37 -16.59 -1.31 0.72
C GLY A 37 -17.22 -1.89 -0.55
N ASP A 38 -16.94 -3.16 -0.92
CA ASP A 38 -17.39 -3.84 -2.15
C ASP A 38 -17.28 -2.97 -3.43
N LEU A 39 -16.23 -2.14 -3.49
CA LEU A 39 -16.09 -1.11 -4.53
C LEU A 39 -15.69 -1.69 -5.88
N MET A 40 -14.87 -2.74 -5.89
CA MET A 40 -14.32 -3.36 -7.10
C MET A 40 -14.12 -4.86 -6.90
N PRO A 41 -14.19 -5.68 -7.97
CA PRO A 41 -13.87 -7.10 -7.90
C PRO A 41 -12.43 -7.33 -7.39
N PRO A 42 -12.17 -8.26 -6.45
CA PRO A 42 -10.83 -8.48 -5.87
C PRO A 42 -9.73 -8.88 -6.87
N ALA A 43 -10.10 -9.38 -8.04
CA ALA A 43 -9.17 -9.77 -9.11
C ALA A 43 -8.86 -8.63 -10.10
N SER A 44 -9.50 -7.46 -9.93
CA SER A 44 -9.33 -6.31 -10.82
C SER A 44 -8.04 -5.55 -10.53
N VAL A 45 -7.53 -4.82 -11.54
CA VAL A 45 -6.30 -4.03 -11.40
C VAL A 45 -6.57 -2.77 -10.58
N GLU A 46 -7.79 -2.27 -10.65
CA GLU A 46 -8.33 -1.16 -9.87
C GLU A 46 -8.38 -1.51 -8.38
N PHE A 47 -8.83 -2.73 -8.04
CA PHE A 47 -8.78 -3.22 -6.66
C PHE A 47 -7.34 -3.25 -6.13
N ARG A 48 -6.40 -3.75 -6.94
CA ARG A 48 -4.98 -3.73 -6.56
C ARG A 48 -4.46 -2.31 -6.39
N ALA A 49 -4.83 -1.38 -7.29
CA ALA A 49 -4.43 0.01 -7.20
C ALA A 49 -4.93 0.67 -5.91
N GLY A 50 -6.20 0.46 -5.55
CA GLY A 50 -6.76 0.91 -4.29
C GLY A 50 -6.04 0.29 -3.09
N ARG A 51 -5.80 -1.03 -3.14
CA ARG A 51 -5.17 -1.77 -2.04
C ARG A 51 -3.75 -1.31 -1.80
N ASP A 52 -2.95 -1.20 -2.86
CA ASP A 52 -1.54 -0.82 -2.77
C ASP A 52 -1.42 0.66 -2.33
N ALA A 53 -2.31 1.55 -2.79
CA ALA A 53 -2.35 2.96 -2.33
C ALA A 53 -2.73 3.08 -0.86
N LEU A 54 -3.73 2.31 -0.41
CA LEU A 54 -4.16 2.29 0.98
C LEU A 54 -3.12 1.64 1.89
N ALA A 55 -2.51 0.53 1.47
CA ALA A 55 -1.43 -0.13 2.21
C ALA A 55 -0.22 0.81 2.39
N LEU A 56 0.19 1.55 1.34
CA LEU A 56 1.22 2.58 1.46
C LEU A 56 0.83 3.67 2.46
N THR A 57 -0.42 4.13 2.43
CA THR A 57 -0.90 5.15 3.36
C THR A 57 -0.85 4.65 4.81
N VAL A 58 -1.31 3.43 5.06
CA VAL A 58 -1.29 2.78 6.38
C VAL A 58 0.14 2.59 6.87
N PHE A 59 1.00 1.98 6.04
CA PHE A 59 2.39 1.67 6.37
C PHE A 59 3.20 2.94 6.65
N LEU A 60 3.13 3.94 5.77
CA LEU A 60 3.92 5.16 5.92
C LEU A 60 3.36 6.08 7.03
N SER A 61 2.08 5.96 7.37
CA SER A 61 1.53 6.66 8.53
C SER A 61 2.03 6.09 9.87
N ASP A 62 2.36 4.80 9.93
CA ASP A 62 2.88 4.16 11.14
C ASP A 62 4.41 4.30 11.26
N THR A 63 4.87 5.48 11.66
CA THR A 63 6.31 5.76 11.88
C THR A 63 6.91 5.11 13.13
N GLY A 64 6.14 4.30 13.88
CA GLY A 64 6.54 3.77 15.19
C GLY A 64 6.49 2.24 15.35
N GLY A 65 6.02 1.49 14.36
CA GLY A 65 5.74 0.05 14.51
C GLY A 65 4.58 -0.22 15.48
N GLU A 66 3.64 0.72 15.56
CA GLU A 66 2.54 0.74 16.53
C GLU A 66 1.17 0.42 15.89
N LEU A 67 1.13 -0.35 14.79
CA LEU A 67 -0.11 -0.95 14.25
C LEU A 67 -0.69 -2.05 15.17
N SER A 68 -0.90 -1.73 16.45
CA SER A 68 -1.71 -2.53 17.37
C SER A 68 -3.18 -2.16 17.13
N GLY A 69 -4.03 -3.15 16.80
CA GLY A 69 -5.36 -2.98 16.20
C GLY A 69 -6.35 -2.00 16.84
N ILE A 70 -6.13 -1.55 18.08
CA ILE A 70 -6.96 -0.52 18.75
C ILE A 70 -6.74 0.88 18.14
N ARG A 71 -5.57 1.15 17.53
CA ARG A 71 -5.28 2.46 16.91
C ARG A 71 -5.75 2.61 15.47
N VAL A 72 -6.14 1.53 14.79
CA VAL A 72 -6.63 1.60 13.40
C VAL A 72 -7.78 2.58 13.30
N VAL A 73 -8.77 2.49 14.20
CA VAL A 73 -9.93 3.41 14.23
C VAL A 73 -9.52 4.86 14.49
N SER A 74 -8.55 5.09 15.38
CA SER A 74 -8.02 6.44 15.64
C SER A 74 -7.22 7.02 14.47
N GLN A 75 -6.70 6.18 13.58
CA GLN A 75 -5.90 6.60 12.42
C GLN A 75 -6.74 6.77 11.14
N LEU A 76 -8.01 6.34 11.12
CA LEU A 76 -8.89 6.49 9.95
C LEU A 76 -9.04 7.96 9.54
N GLU A 77 -9.18 8.89 10.49
CA GLU A 77 -9.24 10.33 10.19
C GLU A 77 -7.95 10.83 9.53
N THR A 78 -6.79 10.36 9.99
CA THR A 78 -5.48 10.67 9.39
C THR A 78 -5.42 10.15 7.95
N TRP A 79 -5.84 8.90 7.72
CA TRP A 79 -5.81 8.29 6.39
C TRP A 79 -6.80 8.95 5.43
N LEU A 80 -8.00 9.33 5.90
CA LEU A 80 -8.96 10.12 5.13
C LEU A 80 -8.37 11.46 4.72
N SER A 81 -7.71 12.15 5.64
CA SER A 81 -7.05 13.42 5.34
C SER A 81 -5.95 13.26 4.29
N LEU A 82 -5.17 12.18 4.34
CA LEU A 82 -4.07 11.93 3.40
C LEU A 82 -4.53 11.48 2.01
N THR A 83 -5.67 10.81 1.93
CA THR A 83 -6.26 10.29 0.68
C THR A 83 -7.23 11.25 0.01
N ALA A 84 -7.46 12.43 0.61
CA ALA A 84 -8.31 13.46 0.04
C ALA A 84 -7.73 14.01 -1.28
N TYR A 85 -8.62 14.32 -2.24
CA TYR A 85 -8.25 14.71 -3.61
C TYR A 85 -7.30 15.91 -3.73
N ASP A 86 -7.31 16.83 -2.75
CA ASP A 86 -6.49 18.05 -2.76
C ASP A 86 -5.09 17.87 -2.11
N GLN A 87 -4.75 16.66 -1.68
CA GLN A 87 -3.44 16.39 -1.08
C GLN A 87 -2.41 15.94 -2.12
N PRO A 88 -1.16 16.42 -2.04
CA PRO A 88 -0.06 15.93 -2.87
C PRO A 88 0.44 14.58 -2.35
N TRP A 89 -0.44 13.57 -2.34
CA TRP A 89 -0.18 12.26 -1.74
C TRP A 89 1.05 11.58 -2.37
N GLN A 90 1.25 11.72 -3.68
CA GLN A 90 2.45 11.19 -4.36
C GLN A 90 3.75 11.77 -3.78
N ASP A 91 3.80 13.09 -3.55
CA ASP A 91 4.99 13.74 -3.00
C ASP A 91 5.21 13.32 -1.55
N TRP A 92 4.13 13.18 -0.78
CA TRP A 92 4.18 12.65 0.58
C TRP A 92 4.72 11.21 0.62
N VAL A 93 4.22 10.30 -0.23
CA VAL A 93 4.74 8.92 -0.31
C VAL A 93 6.22 8.93 -0.65
N ARG A 94 6.62 9.69 -1.68
CA ARG A 94 8.01 9.78 -2.13
C ARG A 94 8.93 10.29 -1.02
N GLU A 95 8.53 11.34 -0.31
CA GLU A 95 9.28 11.89 0.81
C GLU A 95 9.41 10.88 1.95
N ARG A 96 8.31 10.21 2.33
CA ARG A 96 8.33 9.25 3.45
C ARG A 96 9.15 8.00 3.14
N VAL A 97 9.03 7.45 1.92
CA VAL A 97 9.87 6.33 1.46
C VAL A 97 11.35 6.72 1.49
N ALA A 98 11.70 7.91 0.98
CA ALA A 98 13.08 8.39 0.99
C ALA A 98 13.63 8.57 2.41
N CYS A 99 12.84 9.10 3.34
CA CYS A 99 13.21 9.22 4.75
C CYS A 99 13.48 7.85 5.39
N LEU A 100 12.58 6.87 5.20
CA LEU A 100 12.77 5.51 5.73
C LEU A 100 13.98 4.80 5.11
N ALA A 101 14.23 5.01 3.81
CA ALA A 101 15.41 4.46 3.13
C ALA A 101 16.71 5.05 3.70
N ALA A 102 16.74 6.36 3.95
CA ALA A 102 17.87 7.02 4.58
C ALA A 102 18.12 6.51 6.01
N ASP A 103 17.06 6.31 6.80
CA ASP A 103 17.16 5.76 8.16
C ASP A 103 17.66 4.31 8.17
N ALA A 104 17.15 3.46 7.27
CA ALA A 104 17.62 2.09 7.11
C ALA A 104 19.10 2.06 6.70
N HIS A 105 19.50 2.93 5.78
CA HIS A 105 20.90 3.08 5.37
C HIS A 105 21.80 3.52 6.53
N ALA A 106 21.37 4.51 7.33
CA ALA A 106 22.12 4.98 8.49
C ALA A 106 22.27 3.90 9.59
N ARG A 107 21.28 3.02 9.74
CA ARG A 107 21.33 1.88 10.67
C ARG A 107 22.11 0.68 10.11
N GLY A 108 22.36 0.65 8.80
CA GLY A 108 23.03 -0.47 8.13
C GLY A 108 22.23 -1.76 8.14
N VAL A 109 20.92 -1.69 8.37
CA VAL A 109 20.00 -2.84 8.42
C VAL A 109 19.02 -2.72 7.26
N PRO A 110 18.96 -3.71 6.34
CA PRO A 110 17.95 -3.71 5.29
C PRO A 110 16.55 -3.85 5.90
N SER A 111 15.61 -3.02 5.46
CA SER A 111 14.20 -3.13 5.87
C SER A 111 13.43 -3.90 4.79
N PRO A 112 13.00 -5.14 5.06
CA PRO A 112 12.23 -5.92 4.09
C PRO A 112 10.85 -5.31 3.85
N ASP A 113 10.24 -4.68 4.85
CA ASP A 113 8.97 -3.97 4.71
C ASP A 113 9.09 -2.79 3.74
N LEU A 114 10.15 -2.00 3.85
CA LEU A 114 10.40 -0.87 2.97
C LEU A 114 10.59 -1.32 1.51
N ALA A 115 11.29 -2.44 1.28
CA ALA A 115 11.48 -2.97 -0.06
C ALA A 115 10.15 -3.36 -0.74
N LEU A 116 9.19 -3.89 0.02
CA LEU A 116 7.85 -4.19 -0.49
C LEU A 116 7.04 -2.90 -0.74
N ALA A 117 7.11 -1.93 0.17
CA ALA A 117 6.47 -0.63 -0.02
C ALA A 117 7.01 0.10 -1.27
N GLU A 118 8.33 0.11 -1.49
CA GLU A 118 8.94 0.67 -2.69
C GLU A 118 8.49 -0.04 -3.96
N ALA A 119 8.36 -1.37 -3.92
CA ALA A 119 7.87 -2.14 -5.05
C ALA A 119 6.40 -1.82 -5.38
N ALA A 120 5.56 -1.64 -4.36
CA ALA A 120 4.16 -1.22 -4.54
C ALA A 120 4.06 0.21 -5.09
N TRP A 121 4.83 1.15 -4.53
CA TRP A 121 4.89 2.53 -5.04
C TRP A 121 5.31 2.57 -6.50
N ARG A 122 6.39 1.87 -6.85
CA ARG A 122 6.87 1.80 -8.23
C ARG A 122 5.83 1.20 -9.17
N TRP A 123 5.14 0.14 -8.74
CA TRP A 123 4.07 -0.44 -9.55
C TRP A 123 2.94 0.56 -9.82
N LEU A 124 2.53 1.33 -8.81
CA LEU A 124 1.50 2.36 -8.94
C LEU A 124 1.92 3.53 -9.84
N GLU A 125 3.20 3.92 -9.80
CA GLU A 125 3.76 5.00 -10.61
C GLU A 125 3.96 4.58 -12.08
N GLU A 126 4.39 3.34 -12.32
CA GLU A 126 4.71 2.82 -13.66
C GLU A 126 3.49 2.23 -14.40
N THR A 127 2.45 1.79 -13.67
CA THR A 127 1.27 1.19 -14.28
C THR A 127 0.27 2.26 -14.67
N GLU A 128 -0.05 2.35 -15.96
CA GLU A 128 -1.14 3.19 -16.45
C GLU A 128 -2.41 2.35 -16.60
N LEU A 129 -3.51 2.87 -16.09
CA LEU A 129 -4.84 2.31 -16.26
C LEU A 129 -5.63 3.20 -17.21
N LEU A 130 -6.40 2.55 -18.09
CA LEU A 130 -7.42 3.24 -18.83
C LEU A 130 -8.46 3.67 -17.81
N ALA A 131 -8.58 4.97 -17.51
CA ALA A 131 -9.63 5.43 -16.63
C ALA A 131 -10.98 5.05 -17.26
N PRO A 132 -11.75 4.11 -16.67
CA PRO A 132 -13.16 4.08 -17.00
C PRO A 132 -13.74 5.39 -16.46
N ASP A 133 -14.69 5.98 -17.17
CA ASP A 133 -15.38 7.18 -16.72
C ASP A 133 -16.02 6.86 -15.34
N LEU A 134 -15.37 7.28 -14.25
CA LEU A 134 -15.83 7.02 -12.88
C LEU A 134 -17.12 7.79 -12.56
N ASP A 135 -17.52 8.70 -13.45
CA ASP A 135 -18.82 9.40 -13.43
C ASP A 135 -19.96 8.59 -14.06
N ALA A 136 -19.71 7.38 -14.57
CA ALA A 136 -20.76 6.49 -15.08
C ALA A 136 -21.56 5.86 -13.93
N VAL A 137 -22.43 6.67 -13.33
CA VAL A 137 -23.53 6.20 -12.48
C VAL A 137 -24.30 5.13 -13.27
N PRO A 138 -24.57 3.94 -12.70
CA PRO A 138 -25.40 2.94 -13.35
C PRO A 138 -26.87 3.37 -13.19
N ASP A 139 -27.26 4.46 -13.86
CA ASP A 139 -28.67 4.80 -13.97
C ASP A 139 -29.28 3.91 -15.05
N GLY A 140 -30.19 3.05 -14.61
CA GLY A 140 -30.81 2.05 -15.45
C GLY A 140 -31.56 2.65 -16.65
N ALA A 141 -31.67 1.83 -17.68
CA ALA A 141 -32.50 1.98 -18.87
C ALA A 141 -31.87 2.72 -20.07
N GLY A 142 -31.13 1.94 -20.86
CA GLY A 142 -31.37 1.86 -22.30
C GLY A 142 -30.75 2.94 -23.19
N ALA A 143 -30.31 2.45 -24.35
CA ALA A 143 -30.03 3.16 -25.59
C ALA A 143 -28.60 3.68 -25.84
N VAL A 144 -27.96 3.01 -26.81
CA VAL A 144 -27.36 3.59 -28.03
C VAL A 144 -26.23 4.59 -27.85
N GLY A 145 -25.03 4.16 -28.25
CA GLY A 145 -23.94 5.04 -28.68
C GLY A 145 -22.70 4.85 -27.82
N GLU A 146 -21.82 3.96 -28.27
CA GLU A 146 -20.41 3.93 -27.86
C GLU A 146 -19.76 5.24 -28.34
N ASP A 147 -19.96 6.34 -27.63
CA ASP A 147 -19.04 7.47 -27.73
C ASP A 147 -17.94 7.19 -26.71
N GLU A 148 -16.98 6.40 -27.17
CA GLU A 148 -15.72 6.10 -26.48
C GLU A 148 -14.96 7.44 -26.38
N GLY A 149 -15.26 8.20 -25.32
CA GLY A 149 -14.59 9.45 -24.98
C GLY A 149 -13.05 9.28 -24.96
N PRO A 150 -12.28 10.39 -25.01
CA PRO A 150 -10.83 10.31 -25.11
C PRO A 150 -10.27 9.40 -24.02
N LYS A 151 -9.66 8.29 -24.43
CA LYS A 151 -9.01 7.30 -23.56
C LYS A 151 -7.86 7.97 -22.82
N VAL A 152 -8.12 8.48 -21.62
CA VAL A 152 -7.09 9.06 -20.76
C VAL A 152 -6.42 7.91 -20.02
N TRP A 153 -5.14 7.69 -20.35
CA TRP A 153 -4.27 6.82 -19.59
C TRP A 153 -3.80 7.58 -18.37
N THR A 154 -4.13 7.04 -17.20
CA THR A 154 -3.78 7.65 -15.91
C THR A 154 -2.95 6.68 -15.09
N PRO A 155 -1.92 7.13 -14.36
CA PRO A 155 -1.21 6.29 -13.41
C PRO A 155 -2.17 5.62 -12.42
N ALA A 156 -1.89 4.37 -12.05
CA ALA A 156 -2.76 3.57 -11.22
C ALA A 156 -3.04 4.22 -9.85
N TRP A 157 -2.09 4.98 -9.29
CA TRP A 157 -2.32 5.71 -8.03
C TRP A 157 -3.42 6.77 -8.14
N GLN A 158 -3.65 7.39 -9.30
CA GLN A 158 -4.71 8.41 -9.47
C GLN A 158 -6.10 7.80 -9.33
N LEU A 159 -6.25 6.53 -9.70
CA LEU A 159 -7.46 5.75 -9.49
C LEU A 159 -7.50 5.08 -8.10
N GLY A 160 -6.36 4.57 -7.64
CA GLY A 160 -6.25 3.90 -6.35
C GLY A 160 -6.54 4.80 -5.15
N LEU A 161 -6.17 6.09 -5.23
CA LEU A 161 -6.42 7.06 -4.18
C LEU A 161 -7.90 7.26 -3.84
N PRO A 162 -8.77 7.66 -4.80
CA PRO A 162 -10.19 7.83 -4.52
C PRO A 162 -10.84 6.50 -4.10
N LEU A 163 -10.41 5.36 -4.64
CA LEU A 163 -10.89 4.04 -4.20
C LEU A 163 -10.54 3.76 -2.73
N GLY A 164 -9.29 4.02 -2.33
CA GLY A 164 -8.86 3.89 -0.93
C GLY A 164 -9.61 4.85 0.00
N HIS A 165 -9.81 6.09 -0.45
CA HIS A 165 -10.59 7.10 0.29
C HIS A 165 -12.03 6.66 0.54
N LEU A 166 -12.72 6.16 -0.51
CA LEU A 166 -14.08 5.63 -0.41
C LEU A 166 -14.14 4.39 0.47
N ALA A 167 -13.16 3.49 0.39
CA ALA A 167 -13.10 2.29 1.22
C ALA A 167 -13.04 2.65 2.72
N ILE A 168 -12.27 3.67 3.09
CA ILE A 168 -12.22 4.16 4.48
C ILE A 168 -13.56 4.77 4.90
N HIS A 169 -14.26 5.48 4.01
CA HIS A 169 -15.56 6.07 4.30
C HIS A 169 -16.70 5.06 4.49
N LEU A 170 -16.61 3.88 3.86
CA LEU A 170 -17.62 2.84 3.91
C LEU A 170 -17.44 1.85 5.06
N PHE A 171 -16.31 1.90 5.76
CA PHE A 171 -15.97 1.05 6.90
C PHE A 171 -16.47 1.65 8.22
#